data_AF-A0A498Q5C8-F1
#
_entry.id   AF-A0A498Q5C8-F1
#
_cell.length_a   1.000
_cell.length_b   1.000
_cell.length_c   1.000
_cell.angle_alpha   90.00
_cell.angle_beta   90.00
_cell.angle_gamma   90.00
#
_symmetry.space_group_name_H-M   'P 1'
#
loop_
_entity.id
_entity.type
_entity.pdbx_description
1 polymer ?
#
loop_
_entity_poly.entity_id
_entity_poly.type
_entity_poly.pdbx_seq_one_letter_code
_entity_poly.pdbx_strand_id
1 'polypeptide(L)'
;METGELRVDVYQLRASASQWRELSTRFSVLASPTPGRPCQPTTAVVGGAHTAVGLAAEVLIIRTQATTGAVKAGAEGYGSNEVTAAGEMAAVRPRMV
;
A
#
# COMPACT_ATOMS: atom_id res chain seq x y z
N MET A 1 30.08 -17.44 11.69
CA MET A 1 29.04 -16.38 11.69
C MET A 1 28.61 -16.21 10.25
N GLU A 2 27.41 -16.69 9.89
CA GLU A 2 26.82 -16.36 8.59
C GLU A 2 26.67 -14.84 8.52
N THR A 3 27.28 -14.21 7.53
CA THR A 3 27.08 -12.81 7.20
C THR A 3 25.61 -12.64 6.83
N GLY A 4 24.83 -12.20 7.82
CA GLY A 4 23.41 -11.91 7.72
C GLY A 4 23.16 -10.82 6.68
N GLU A 5 22.89 -11.24 5.46
CA GLU A 5 22.24 -10.40 4.48
C GLU A 5 20.76 -10.43 4.83
N LEU A 6 20.30 -9.42 5.56
CA LEU A 6 18.87 -9.12 5.75
C LEU A 6 18.30 -8.74 4.37
N ARG A 7 18.16 -9.72 3.47
CA ARG A 7 17.55 -9.53 2.17
C ARG A 7 16.07 -9.29 2.41
N VAL A 8 15.61 -8.14 1.95
CA VAL A 8 14.19 -7.82 1.94
C VAL A 8 13.50 -8.81 1.00
N ASP A 9 12.50 -9.54 1.50
CA ASP A 9 11.68 -10.43 0.66
C ASP A 9 10.74 -9.57 -0.21
N VAL A 10 11.25 -9.21 -1.39
CA VAL A 10 10.57 -8.39 -2.40
C VAL A 10 9.27 -9.05 -2.88
N TYR A 11 9.23 -10.38 -2.92
CA TYR A 11 8.05 -11.11 -3.35
C TYR A 11 6.93 -10.98 -2.31
N GLN A 12 7.24 -11.16 -1.02
CA GLN A 12 6.27 -10.91 0.04
C GLN A 12 5.79 -9.47 0.05
N LEU A 13 6.67 -8.47 -0.09
CA LEU A 13 6.25 -7.07 -0.11
C LEU A 13 5.26 -6.78 -1.25
N ARG A 14 5.51 -7.32 -2.44
CA ARG A 14 4.61 -7.15 -3.59
C ARG A 14 3.28 -7.87 -3.36
N ALA A 15 3.31 -9.05 -2.74
CA ALA A 15 2.10 -9.80 -2.40
C ALA A 15 1.25 -9.04 -1.38
N SER A 16 1.84 -8.55 -0.29
CA SER A 16 1.16 -7.72 0.72
C SER A 16 0.57 -6.45 0.12
N ALA A 17 1.34 -5.74 -0.71
CA ALA A 17 0.86 -4.55 -1.42
C ALA A 17 -0.34 -4.87 -2.33
N SER A 18 -0.33 -6.03 -2.99
CA SER A 18 -1.45 -6.47 -3.83
C SER A 18 -2.71 -6.79 -3.02
N GLN A 19 -2.55 -7.41 -1.85
CA GLN A 19 -3.65 -7.68 -0.92
C GLN A 19 -4.26 -6.39 -0.37
N TRP A 20 -3.44 -5.39 -0.02
CA TRP A 20 -3.94 -4.08 0.42
C TRP A 20 -4.70 -3.35 -0.67
N ARG A 21 -4.25 -3.44 -1.94
CA ARG A 21 -5.01 -2.91 -3.08
C ARG A 21 -6.38 -3.56 -3.20
N GLU A 22 -6.43 -4.88 -3.13
CA GLU A 22 -7.69 -5.62 -3.26
C GLU A 22 -8.67 -5.27 -2.13
N LEU A 23 -8.18 -5.22 -0.89
CA LEU A 23 -8.99 -4.82 0.26
C LEU A 23 -9.55 -3.40 0.08
N SER A 24 -8.73 -2.47 -0.40
CA SER A 24 -9.13 -1.08 -0.69
C SER A 24 -10.26 -1.03 -1.74
N THR A 25 -10.18 -1.83 -2.80
CA THR A 25 -11.26 -1.91 -3.80
C THR A 25 -12.56 -2.43 -3.18
N ARG A 26 -12.49 -3.44 -2.30
CA ARG A 26 -13.67 -3.98 -1.61
C ARG A 26 -14.34 -2.95 -0.71
N PHE A 27 -13.56 -2.09 -0.04
CA PHE A 27 -14.11 -0.99 0.77
C PHE A 27 -14.90 0.03 -0.05
N SER A 28 -14.51 0.26 -1.31
CA SER A 28 -15.21 1.20 -2.21
C SER A 28 -16.63 0.75 -2.60
N VAL A 29 -16.99 -0.52 -2.41
CA VAL A 29 -18.28 -1.11 -2.86
C VAL A 29 -19.39 -0.94 -1.81
N LEU A 30 -19.06 -0.51 -0.59
CA LEU A 30 -20.04 -0.30 0.48
C LEU A 30 -20.80 1.02 0.24
N ALA A 31 -21.80 0.97 -0.63
CA ALA A 31 -22.67 2.11 -0.90
C ALA A 31 -23.37 2.58 0.38
N SER A 32 -23.36 3.89 0.57
CA SER A 32 -24.13 4.56 1.61
C SER A 32 -25.61 4.20 1.56
N PRO A 33 -26.25 3.71 2.65
CA PRO A 33 -27.70 3.61 2.73
C PRO A 33 -28.37 4.96 2.45
N THR A 34 -29.49 4.92 1.71
CA THR A 34 -30.27 6.10 1.36
C THR A 34 -30.74 6.83 2.62
N PRO A 35 -30.51 8.16 2.74
CA PRO A 35 -31.00 8.93 3.87
C PRO A 35 -32.53 8.83 4.04
N GLY A 36 -32.99 8.63 5.28
CA GLY A 36 -34.42 8.63 5.62
C GLY A 36 -35.07 10.01 5.53
N ARG A 37 -36.40 10.08 5.70
CA ARG A 37 -37.16 11.35 5.60
C ARG A 37 -36.66 12.41 6.61
N PRO A 38 -36.57 13.70 6.24
CA PRO A 38 -35.79 14.70 6.98
C PRO A 38 -36.43 15.24 8.28
N CYS A 39 -37.57 14.73 8.72
CA CYS A 39 -38.41 15.43 9.72
C CYS A 39 -38.06 15.16 11.19
N GLN A 40 -36.87 14.62 11.51
CA GLN A 40 -36.42 14.37 12.88
C GLN A 40 -34.97 14.87 13.05
N PRO A 41 -34.63 15.62 14.11
CA PRO A 41 -33.26 16.06 14.39
C PRO A 41 -32.25 14.90 14.38
N THR A 42 -32.67 13.73 14.84
CA THR A 42 -31.89 12.48 14.81
C THR A 42 -31.51 12.03 13.40
N THR A 43 -32.38 12.24 12.40
CA THR A 43 -32.09 11.88 11.00
C THR A 43 -30.97 12.73 10.42
N ALA A 44 -30.97 14.04 10.70
CA ALA A 44 -29.92 14.94 10.23
C ALA A 44 -28.55 14.60 10.85
N VAL A 45 -28.53 14.28 12.15
CA VAL A 45 -27.31 13.84 12.85
C VAL A 45 -26.79 12.52 12.29
N VAL A 46 -27.67 11.53 12.08
CA VAL A 46 -27.29 10.23 11.49
C VAL A 46 -26.78 10.40 10.05
N GLY A 47 -27.43 11.25 9.25
CA GLY A 47 -26.97 11.60 7.91
C GLY A 47 -25.58 12.23 7.91
N GLY A 48 -25.32 13.19 8.80
CA GLY A 48 -24.01 13.83 8.95
C GLY A 48 -22.91 12.88 9.44
N ALA A 49 -23.23 11.97 10.36
CA ALA A 49 -22.27 10.92 10.77
C ALA A 49 -21.95 9.98 9.60
N HIS A 50 -22.95 9.65 8.79
CA HIS A 50 -22.79 8.78 7.65
C HIS A 50 -21.90 9.39 6.55
N THR A 51 -22.08 10.68 6.24
CA THR A 51 -21.21 11.39 5.29
C THR A 51 -19.77 11.50 5.80
N ALA A 52 -19.58 11.77 7.09
CA ALA A 52 -18.25 11.82 7.70
C ALA A 52 -17.51 10.47 7.61
N VAL A 53 -18.21 9.35 7.86
CA VAL A 53 -17.64 8.00 7.69
C VAL A 53 -17.30 7.71 6.24
N GLY A 54 -18.16 8.10 5.29
CA GLY A 54 -17.89 7.95 3.85
C GLY A 54 -16.62 8.68 3.41
N LEU A 55 -16.46 9.95 3.83
CA LEU A 55 -15.26 10.74 3.55
C LEU A 55 -13.99 10.11 4.16
N ALA A 56 -14.08 9.64 5.41
CA ALA A 56 -12.95 8.97 6.07
C ALA A 56 -12.55 7.67 5.34
N ALA A 57 -13.52 6.89 4.86
CA ALA A 57 -13.26 5.69 4.07
C ALA A 57 -12.59 6.01 2.74
N GLU A 58 -13.02 7.06 2.04
CA GLU A 58 -12.41 7.52 0.78
C GLU A 58 -10.95 7.92 0.98
N VAL A 59 -10.66 8.73 2.02
CA VAL A 59 -9.30 9.13 2.37
C VAL A 59 -8.41 7.92 2.68
N LEU A 60 -8.94 6.93 3.40
CA LEU A 60 -8.23 5.69 3.70
C LEU A 60 -7.91 4.89 2.43
N ILE A 61 -8.86 4.78 1.50
CA ILE A 61 -8.69 4.13 0.19
C ILE A 61 -7.55 4.79 -0.58
N ILE A 62 -7.59 6.12 -0.74
CA ILE A 62 -6.58 6.89 -1.47
C ILE A 62 -5.19 6.66 -0.86
N ARG A 63 -5.08 6.77 0.48
CA ARG A 63 -3.79 6.58 1.17
C ARG A 63 -3.26 5.16 1.03
N THR A 64 -4.14 4.16 1.07
CA THR A 64 -3.77 2.74 0.91
C THR A 64 -3.25 2.47 -0.49
N GLN A 65 -3.91 3.03 -1.52
CA GLN A 65 -3.47 2.92 -2.91
C GLN A 65 -2.12 3.61 -3.15
N ALA A 66 -1.94 4.83 -2.63
CA ALA A 66 -0.67 5.54 -2.72
C ALA A 66 0.48 4.77 -2.06
N THR A 67 0.25 4.23 -0.85
CA THR A 67 1.24 3.42 -0.12
C THR A 67 1.60 2.15 -0.88
N THR A 68 0.58 1.45 -1.40
CA THR A 68 0.76 0.26 -2.24
C THR A 68 1.62 0.56 -3.47
N GLY A 69 1.35 1.67 -4.15
CA GLY A 69 2.13 2.13 -5.30
C GLY A 69 3.59 2.39 -4.94
N ALA A 70 3.83 3.11 -3.84
CA ALA A 70 5.18 3.39 -3.36
C ALA A 70 5.95 2.12 -2.98
N VAL A 71 5.31 1.16 -2.28
CA VAL A 71 5.94 -0.13 -1.93
C VAL A 71 6.31 -0.92 -3.18
N LYS A 72 5.41 -0.96 -4.18
CA LYS A 72 5.69 -1.67 -5.43
C LYS A 72 6.87 -1.04 -6.20
N ALA A 73 6.90 0.28 -6.30
CA ALA A 73 7.99 1.01 -6.96
C ALA A 73 9.32 0.82 -6.22
N GLY A 74 9.30 0.87 -4.87
CA GLY A 74 10.48 0.61 -4.05
C GLY A 74 11.02 -0.82 -4.23
N ALA A 75 10.13 -1.81 -4.28
CA ALA A 75 10.46 -3.21 -4.56
C ALA A 75 11.12 -3.40 -5.93
N GLU A 76 10.62 -2.71 -6.97
CA GLU A 76 11.22 -2.71 -8.31
C GLU A 76 12.61 -2.05 -8.30
N GLY A 77 12.74 -0.88 -7.64
CA GLY A 77 14.02 -0.18 -7.52
C GLY A 77 15.08 -0.98 -6.74
N TYR A 78 14.69 -1.66 -5.66
CA TYR A 78 15.59 -2.55 -4.91
C TYR A 78 16.11 -3.69 -5.79
N GLY A 79 15.23 -4.34 -6.56
CA GLY A 79 15.64 -5.41 -7.50
C GLY A 79 16.63 -4.91 -8.56
N SER A 80 16.41 -3.71 -9.11
CA SER A 80 17.37 -3.09 -10.04
C SER A 80 18.72 -2.80 -9.38
N ASN A 81 18.74 -2.28 -8.15
CA ASN A 81 19.98 -2.02 -7.42
C ASN A 81 20.78 -3.29 -7.17
N GLU A 82 20.13 -4.40 -6.82
CA GLU A 82 20.79 -5.70 -6.61
C GLU A 82 21.47 -6.20 -7.90
N VAL A 83 20.81 -6.07 -9.05
CA VAL A 83 21.38 -6.44 -10.35
C VAL A 83 22.61 -5.57 -10.69
N THR A 84 22.51 -4.26 -10.48
CA THR A 84 23.63 -3.35 -10.69
C THR A 84 24.79 -3.65 -9.74
N ALA A 85 24.52 -3.82 -8.45
CA ALA A 85 25.54 -4.13 -7.44
C ALA A 85 26.25 -5.45 -7.75
N ALA A 86 25.51 -6.49 -8.17
CA ALA A 86 26.10 -7.75 -8.60
C ALA A 86 27.03 -7.57 -9.82
N GLY A 87 26.64 -6.75 -10.80
CA GLY A 87 27.47 -6.42 -11.96
C GLY A 87 28.75 -5.67 -11.57
N GLU A 88 28.63 -4.68 -10.69
CA GLU A 88 29.78 -3.92 -10.17
C GLU A 88 30.74 -4.80 -9.37
N MET A 89 30.22 -5.67 -8.48
CA MET A 89 31.04 -6.62 -7.72
C MET A 89 31.77 -7.62 -8.63
N ALA A 90 31.11 -8.12 -9.68
CA ALA A 90 31.73 -9.02 -10.65
C ALA A 90 32.86 -8.34 -11.46
N ALA A 91 32.79 -7.01 -11.64
CA ALA A 91 33.80 -6.24 -12.35
C ALA A 91 35.05 -5.95 -11.49
N VAL A 92 34.95 -6.06 -10.16
CA VAL A 92 36.10 -5.90 -9.25
C VAL A 92 37.01 -7.12 -9.36
N ARG A 93 38.19 -6.95 -9.97
CA ARG A 93 39.25 -7.97 -9.94
C ARG A 93 39.86 -8.04 -8.54
N PRO A 94 40.14 -9.24 -8.00
CA PRO A 94 40.90 -9.36 -6.76
C PRO A 94 42.25 -8.69 -6.93
N ARG A 95 42.60 -7.77 -6.02
CA ARG A 95 43.97 -7.25 -5.91
C ARG A 95 44.87 -8.44 -5.60
N MET A 96 45.76 -8.80 -6.53
CA MET A 96 46.89 -9.67 -6.19
C MET A 96 47.76 -8.89 -5.19
N VAL A 97 47.77 -9.36 -3.95
CA VAL A 97 48.71 -8.95 -2.91
C VAL A 97 49.77 -10.04 -2.80
#